data_AF-A0A3D0TUR7-F1
#
_entry.id   AF-A0A3D0TUR7-F1
#
_cell.length_a   1.000
_cell.length_b   1.000
_cell.length_c   1.000
_cell.angle_alpha   90.00
_cell.angle_beta   90.00
_cell.angle_gamma   90.00
#
_symmetry.space_group_name_H-M   'P 1'
#
loop_
_entity.id
_entity.type
_entity.pdbx_description
1 polymer ?
#
loop_
_entity_poly.entity_id
_entity_poly.type
_entity_poly.pdbx_seq_one_letter_code
_entity_poly.pdbx_strand_id
1 'polypeptide(L)'
;MSFRVDRVGVPVLVKVSYFPNWSAVGAQGPYRVTPNSMVVVPTAEFVELRFGATSVEYTAWIVTLLGAAALAFVALRPPARFDGTSRRPGPPDDLAPDD
;
A
#
# COMPACT_ATOMS: atom_id res chain seq x y z
N MET A 1 -11.51 13.43 -14.51
CA MET A 1 -12.19 14.74 -14.63
C MET A 1 -12.00 15.23 -16.06
N SER A 2 -13.00 15.86 -16.66
CA SER A 2 -12.88 16.41 -18.02
C SER A 2 -13.47 17.82 -18.10
N PHE A 3 -12.93 18.64 -18.99
CA PHE A 3 -13.46 19.97 -19.29
C PHE A 3 -13.18 20.36 -20.75
N ARG A 4 -13.91 21.36 -21.25
CA ARG A 4 -13.71 21.95 -22.58
C ARG A 4 -13.05 23.32 -22.47
N VAL A 5 -12.23 23.67 -23.45
CA VAL A 5 -11.62 25.00 -23.60
C VAL A 5 -12.00 25.63 -24.93
N ASP A 6 -12.10 26.96 -24.95
CA ASP A 6 -12.40 27.72 -26.17
C ASP A 6 -11.14 28.02 -27.02
N ARG A 7 -9.95 27.82 -26.44
CA ARG A 7 -8.67 28.07 -27.11
C ARG A 7 -7.60 27.09 -26.66
N VAL A 8 -6.98 26.42 -27.64
CA VAL A 8 -5.81 25.55 -27.41
C VAL A 8 -4.52 26.38 -27.26
N GLY A 9 -3.53 25.82 -26.58
CA GLY A 9 -2.22 26.45 -26.35
C GLY A 9 -2.18 27.49 -25.23
N VAL A 10 -3.33 27.88 -24.66
CA VAL A 10 -3.39 28.80 -23.52
C VAL A 10 -3.36 28.00 -22.21
N PRO A 11 -2.44 28.28 -21.27
CA PRO A 11 -2.37 27.59 -20.00
C PRO A 11 -3.67 27.70 -19.19
N VAL A 12 -4.18 26.58 -18.69
CA VAL A 12 -5.37 26.50 -17.83
C VAL A 12 -4.97 26.04 -16.44
N LEU A 13 -5.34 26.85 -15.43
CA LEU A 13 -5.17 26.48 -14.03
C LEU A 13 -6.29 25.54 -13.58
N VAL A 14 -5.91 24.36 -13.13
CA VAL A 14 -6.82 23.38 -12.54
C VAL A 14 -6.78 23.56 -11.03
N LYS A 15 -7.93 23.91 -10.45
CA LYS A 15 -8.12 24.11 -9.00
C LYS A 15 -8.28 22.78 -8.24
N VAL A 16 -7.39 21.85 -8.51
CA VAL A 16 -7.27 20.55 -7.84
C VAL A 16 -5.82 20.39 -7.42
N SER A 17 -5.60 19.79 -6.26
CA SER A 17 -4.25 19.54 -5.74
C SER A 17 -3.44 18.68 -6.70
N TYR A 18 -2.23 19.14 -7.03
CA TYR A 18 -1.26 18.37 -7.80
C TYR A 18 -0.79 17.15 -7.01
N PHE A 19 -0.71 16.04 -7.74
CA PHE A 19 -0.04 14.82 -7.36
C PHE A 19 0.63 14.22 -8.60
N PRO A 20 1.77 13.52 -8.46
CA PRO A 20 2.52 12.96 -9.61
C PRO A 20 1.75 11.92 -10.43
N ASN A 21 0.69 11.34 -9.87
CA ASN A 21 -0.14 10.32 -10.50
C ASN A 21 -1.31 10.89 -11.33
N TRP A 22 -1.41 12.22 -11.45
CA TRP A 22 -2.28 12.83 -12.45
C TRP A 22 -1.64 12.75 -13.84
N SER A 23 -2.46 12.39 -14.83
CA SER A 23 -2.09 12.41 -16.25
C SER A 23 -3.14 13.19 -17.03
N ALA A 24 -2.73 13.89 -18.09
CA ALA A 24 -3.61 14.67 -18.94
C ALA A 24 -3.65 14.09 -20.36
N VAL A 25 -4.85 13.98 -20.91
CA VAL A 25 -5.13 13.63 -22.32
C VAL A 25 -5.73 14.87 -22.99
N GLY A 26 -5.26 15.18 -24.21
CA GLY A 26 -5.64 16.41 -24.90
C GLY A 26 -4.96 17.68 -24.35
N ALA A 27 -3.93 17.53 -23.51
CA ALA A 27 -3.12 18.62 -22.99
C ALA A 27 -1.70 18.16 -22.63
N GLN A 28 -0.75 19.09 -22.56
CA GLN A 28 0.56 18.87 -21.96
C GLN A 28 0.53 19.11 -20.44
N GLY A 29 1.38 18.38 -19.72
CA GLY A 29 1.42 18.38 -18.25
C GLY A 29 0.71 17.17 -17.65
N PRO A 30 0.17 17.27 -16.42
CA PRO A 30 0.05 18.49 -15.59
C PRO A 30 1.39 18.99 -15.00
N TYR A 31 1.52 20.30 -14.88
CA TYR A 31 2.66 20.97 -14.24
C TYR A 31 2.26 21.51 -12.87
N ARG A 32 3.05 21.23 -11.83
CA ARG A 32 2.78 21.72 -10.47
C ARG A 32 3.01 23.22 -10.36
N VAL A 33 2.10 23.93 -9.70
CA VAL A 33 2.18 25.37 -9.40
C VAL A 33 1.89 25.59 -7.91
N THR A 34 2.54 26.57 -7.30
CA THR A 34 2.35 26.88 -5.87
C THR A 34 0.91 27.35 -5.58
N PRO A 35 0.36 27.07 -4.39
CA PRO A 35 0.96 26.28 -3.29
C PRO A 35 0.96 24.76 -3.56
N ASN A 36 -0.08 24.23 -4.20
CA ASN A 36 -0.11 22.86 -4.72
C ASN A 36 -1.16 22.69 -5.83
N SER A 37 -1.40 23.72 -6.64
CA SER A 37 -2.29 23.63 -7.80
C SER A 37 -1.57 22.99 -8.99
N MET A 38 -2.28 22.76 -10.08
CA MET A 38 -1.66 22.33 -11.34
C MET A 38 -2.13 23.14 -12.54
N VAL A 39 -1.26 23.27 -13.53
CA VAL A 39 -1.56 23.88 -14.83
C VAL A 39 -1.41 22.82 -15.92
N VAL A 40 -2.30 22.87 -16.90
CA VAL A 40 -2.20 22.09 -18.13
C VAL A 40 -2.20 23.04 -19.32
N VAL A 41 -1.54 22.65 -20.41
CA VAL A 41 -1.56 23.40 -21.67
C VAL A 41 -2.37 22.60 -22.69
N PRO A 42 -3.63 22.97 -22.98
CA PRO A 42 -4.50 22.21 -23.88
C PRO A 42 -3.90 22.12 -25.29
N THR A 43 -3.92 20.92 -25.85
CA THR A 43 -3.58 20.65 -27.26
C THR A 43 -4.83 20.30 -28.08
N ALA A 44 -5.96 20.06 -27.42
CA ALA A 44 -7.28 19.89 -28.00
C ALA A 44 -8.34 20.66 -27.19
N GLU A 45 -9.52 20.90 -27.78
CA GLU A 45 -10.63 21.57 -27.07
C GLU A 45 -11.15 20.75 -25.90
N PHE A 46 -11.04 19.42 -25.96
CA PHE A 46 -11.46 18.50 -24.90
C PHE A 46 -10.23 18.00 -24.14
N VAL A 47 -10.21 18.26 -22.84
CA VAL A 47 -9.12 17.85 -21.95
C VAL A 47 -9.68 16.90 -20.90
N GLU A 48 -8.96 15.79 -20.68
CA GLU A 48 -9.28 14.82 -19.63
C GLU A 48 -8.08 14.65 -18.69
N LEU A 49 -8.30 14.81 -17.39
CA LEU A 49 -7.35 14.48 -16.34
C LEU A 49 -7.74 13.16 -15.68
N ARG A 50 -6.80 12.23 -15.65
CA ARG A 50 -6.95 10.90 -15.06
C ARG A 50 -6.01 10.77 -13.86
N PHE A 51 -6.57 10.40 -12.72
CA PHE A 51 -5.80 10.02 -11.54
C PHE A 51 -5.51 8.52 -11.64
N GLY A 52 -4.23 8.16 -11.75
CA GLY A 52 -3.79 6.78 -11.90
C GLY A 52 -3.44 6.14 -10.56
N ALA A 53 -3.73 4.84 -10.44
CA ALA A 53 -3.07 4.00 -9.46
C ALA A 53 -1.62 3.76 -9.88
N THR A 54 -0.68 3.81 -8.93
CA THR A 54 0.75 3.61 -9.23
C THR A 54 1.11 2.12 -9.17
N SER A 55 2.15 1.69 -9.89
CA SER A 55 2.68 0.30 -9.80
C SER A 55 3.08 -0.08 -8.37
N VAL A 56 3.50 0.91 -7.59
CA VAL A 56 3.83 0.77 -6.16
C VAL A 56 2.61 0.39 -5.34
N GLU A 57 1.45 0.97 -5.59
CA GLU A 57 0.21 0.63 -4.87
C GLU A 57 -0.18 -0.84 -5.08
N TYR A 58 -0.12 -1.34 -6.31
CA TYR A 58 -0.40 -2.75 -6.59
C TYR A 58 0.58 -3.68 -5.87
N THR A 59 1.87 -3.34 -5.87
CA THR A 59 2.89 -4.12 -5.16
C THR A 59 2.64 -4.13 -3.65
N ALA A 60 2.30 -2.97 -3.08
CA ALA A 60 1.96 -2.85 -1.67
C ALA A 60 0.77 -3.75 -1.30
N TRP A 61 -0.30 -3.73 -2.11
CA TRP A 61 -1.46 -4.60 -1.90
C TRP A 61 -1.09 -6.08 -1.92
N ILE A 62 -0.25 -6.52 -2.87
CA ILE A 62 0.23 -7.90 -2.92
C ILE A 62 0.96 -8.27 -1.63
N VAL A 63 1.90 -7.42 -1.19
CA VAL A 63 2.66 -7.67 0.05
C VAL A 63 1.73 -7.72 1.28
N THR A 64 0.75 -6.81 1.37
CA THR A 64 -0.24 -6.80 2.44
C THR A 64 -1.06 -8.09 2.47
N LEU A 65 -1.53 -8.56 1.30
CA LEU A 65 -2.30 -9.80 1.18
C LEU A 65 -1.46 -11.02 1.57
N LEU A 66 -0.20 -11.07 1.14
CA LEU A 66 0.72 -12.15 1.51
C LEU A 66 0.99 -12.18 3.02
N GLY A 67 1.22 -11.02 3.64
CA GLY A 67 1.41 -10.91 5.09
C GLY A 67 0.17 -11.33 5.86
N ALA A 68 -1.01 -10.88 5.44
CA ALA A 68 -2.28 -11.29 6.05
C ALA A 68 -2.53 -12.80 5.93
N ALA A 69 -2.24 -13.39 4.76
CA ALA A 69 -2.35 -14.83 4.56
C ALA A 69 -1.39 -15.62 5.45
N ALA A 70 -0.14 -15.16 5.60
CA ALA A 70 0.83 -15.78 6.49
C ALA A 70 0.39 -15.73 7.97
N LEU A 71 -0.14 -14.59 8.41
CA LEU A 71 -0.69 -14.44 9.77
C LEU A 71 -1.90 -15.36 10.00
N ALA A 72 -2.85 -15.37 9.05
CA ALA A 72 -4.01 -16.26 9.12
C ALA A 72 -3.57 -17.72 9.16
N PHE A 73 -2.58 -18.10 8.35
CA PHE A 73 -2.05 -19.44 8.33
C PHE A 73 -1.44 -19.86 9.68
N VAL A 74 -0.69 -18.98 10.35
CA VAL A 74 -0.17 -19.24 11.70
C VAL A 74 -1.30 -19.33 12.72
N ALA A 75 -2.25 -18.39 12.69
CA ALA A 75 -3.37 -18.33 13.64
C ALA A 75 -4.32 -19.53 13.52
N LEU A 76 -4.48 -20.07 12.32
CA LEU A 76 -5.34 -21.22 12.03
C LEU A 76 -4.62 -22.56 12.23
N ARG A 77 -3.32 -22.58 12.53
CA ARG A 77 -2.61 -23.83 12.84
C ARG A 77 -3.06 -24.33 14.22
N PRO A 78 -3.35 -25.63 14.38
CA PRO A 78 -3.65 -26.19 15.69
C PRO A 78 -2.46 -25.97 16.64
N PRO A 79 -2.72 -25.67 17.92
CA PRO A 79 -1.66 -25.41 18.88
C PRO A 79 -0.70 -26.62 18.90
N ALA A 80 0.59 -26.35 18.71
CA ALA A 80 1.60 -27.37 18.83
C ALA A 80 1.46 -28.04 20.20
N ARG A 81 1.26 -29.36 20.22
CA ARG A 81 1.25 -30.11 21.47
C ARG A 81 2.64 -29.96 22.08
N PHE A 82 2.72 -29.15 23.13
CA PHE A 82 3.92 -29.07 23.94
C PHE A 82 3.99 -30.39 24.71
N ASP A 83 4.81 -31.33 24.24
CA ASP A 83 4.96 -32.61 24.92
C ASP A 83 5.77 -32.38 26.21
N GLY A 84 5.05 -32.18 27.31
CA GLY A 84 5.55 -31.76 28.61
C GLY A 84 6.28 -32.85 29.39
N THR A 85 6.91 -33.83 28.72
CA THR A 85 7.79 -34.82 29.36
C THR A 85 9.14 -34.21 29.74
N SER A 86 9.12 -33.17 30.59
CA SER A 86 10.23 -32.93 31.50
C SER A 86 10.19 -34.05 32.54
N ARG A 87 10.94 -35.12 32.26
CA ARG A 87 11.28 -36.14 33.25
C ARG A 87 11.94 -35.42 34.43
N ARG A 88 11.19 -35.16 35.51
CA ARG A 88 11.78 -34.76 36.78
C ARG A 88 12.79 -35.85 37.15
N PRO A 89 14.06 -35.52 37.44
CA PRO A 89 14.92 -36.45 38.17
C PRO A 89 14.19 -36.84 39.45
N GLY A 90 14.07 -38.15 39.71
CA GLY A 90 13.56 -38.64 40.99
C GLY A 90 14.47 -38.18 42.14
N PRO A 91 13.98 -38.19 43.39
CA PRO A 91 14.82 -37.95 44.54
C PRO A 91 16.05 -38.88 44.51
N PRO A 92 17.24 -38.42 44.94
CA PRO A 92 18.38 -39.31 45.14
C PRO A 92 18.01 -40.45 46.11
N ASP A 93 18.37 -41.69 45.78
CA ASP A 93 18.07 -42.91 46.58
C ASP A 93 18.80 -42.93 47.94
N ASP A 94 19.62 -41.92 48.21
CA ASP A 94 20.50 -41.73 49.36
C ASP A 94 19.80 -41.18 50.63
N LEU A 95 18.47 -41.21 50.68
CA LEU A 95 17.66 -40.87 51.87
C LEU A 95 17.01 -42.07 52.56
N ALA A 96 17.34 -43.31 52.18
CA ALA A 96 16.96 -44.48 52.97
C ALA A 96 17.80 -44.50 54.28
N PRO A 97 17.20 -44.51 55.47
CA PRO A 97 17.93 -44.76 56.70
C PRO A 97 18.46 -46.19 56.67
N ASP A 98 19.75 -46.39 56.87
CA ASP A 98 20.30 -47.69 57.23
C ASP A 98 19.81 -48.05 58.65
N ASP A 99 19.11 -49.18 58.77
CA ASP A 99 18.65 -49.78 60.03
C ASP A 99 19.82 -50.26 60.94
#